data_AF-A0A7K5D6E9-F1
#
_entry.id   AF-A0A7K5D6E9-F1
#
_cell.length_a   1.000
_cell.length_b   1.000
_cell.length_c   1.000
_cell.angle_alpha   90.00
_cell.angle_beta   90.00
_cell.angle_gamma   90.00
#
_symmetry.space_group_name_H-M   'P 1'
#
loop_
_entity.id
_entity.type
_entity.pdbx_description
1 polymer ?
#
loop_
_entity_poly.entity_id
_entity_poly.type
_entity_poly.pdbx_seq_one_letter_code
_entity_poly.pdbx_strand_id
1 'polypeptide(L)'
;FGDVLQPALREEDELHGDLLQQDFLDTYNNLTLKTLMGLEWVSRFCPNATYVMKADHDVFLNLEFLVRRLLLPPRRDLVTGYVYRNTGPVRSRSSKWFVPRE
;
A
#
# COMPACT_ATOMS: atom_id res chain seq x y z
N PHE A 1 14.43 -4.66 -16.00
CA PHE A 1 13.39 -3.71 -16.46
C PHE A 1 13.42 -2.40 -15.68
N GLY A 2 13.61 -2.42 -14.35
CA GLY A 2 13.73 -1.19 -13.55
C GLY A 2 14.81 -0.22 -14.04
N ASP A 3 16.00 -0.74 -14.39
CA ASP A 3 17.15 0.10 -14.79
C ASP A 3 16.87 1.01 -16.01
N VAL A 4 16.03 0.55 -16.94
CA VAL A 4 15.69 1.30 -18.16
C VAL A 4 14.78 2.49 -17.83
N LEU A 5 13.95 2.38 -16.80
CA LEU A 5 12.99 3.41 -16.39
C LEU A 5 13.57 4.38 -15.35
N GLN A 6 14.73 4.07 -14.75
CA GLN A 6 15.32 4.89 -13.69
C GLN A 6 15.60 6.35 -14.08
N PRO A 7 15.98 6.68 -15.32
CA PRO A 7 16.12 8.08 -15.74
C PRO A 7 14.78 8.84 -15.70
N ALA A 8 13.71 8.24 -16.20
CA ALA A 8 12.38 8.84 -16.22
C ALA A 8 11.80 8.99 -14.79
N LEU A 9 12.04 7.99 -13.93
CA LEU A 9 11.66 8.07 -12.52
C LEU A 9 12.42 9.17 -11.77
N ARG A 10 13.67 9.44 -12.14
CA ARG A 10 14.43 10.56 -11.56
C ARG A 10 13.88 11.91 -11.97
N GLU A 11 13.53 12.07 -13.25
CA GLU A 11 12.90 13.31 -13.74
C GLU A 11 11.54 13.56 -13.07
N GLU A 12 10.75 12.51 -12.88
CA GLU A 12 9.45 12.59 -12.21
C GLU A 12 9.59 12.91 -10.71
N ASP A 13 10.55 12.29 -10.01
CA ASP A 13 10.87 12.59 -8.61
C ASP A 13 11.39 14.04 -8.45
N GLU A 14 12.24 14.51 -9.38
CA GLU A 14 12.73 15.90 -9.38
C GLU A 14 11.58 16.91 -9.56
N LEU A 15 10.53 16.54 -10.28
CA LEU A 15 9.37 17.40 -10.53
C LEU A 15 8.35 17.39 -9.39
N HIS A 16 8.08 16.23 -8.79
CA HIS A 16 6.98 16.05 -7.84
C HIS A 16 7.44 15.76 -6.40
N GLY A 17 8.57 15.06 -6.22
CA GLY A 17 9.15 14.76 -4.91
C GLY A 17 8.27 13.87 -4.02
N ASP A 18 7.38 13.09 -4.61
CA ASP A 18 6.42 12.22 -3.93
C ASP A 18 6.71 10.72 -4.15
N LEU A 19 7.86 10.37 -4.71
CA LEU A 19 8.29 8.99 -4.85
C LEU A 19 8.96 8.43 -3.60
N LEU A 20 8.57 7.20 -3.28
CA LEU A 20 9.28 6.34 -2.34
C LEU A 20 9.75 5.08 -3.07
N GLN A 21 11.06 4.90 -3.18
CA GLN A 21 11.69 3.76 -3.83
C GLN A 21 12.57 2.96 -2.85
N GLN A 22 12.57 1.64 -2.97
CA GLN A 22 13.41 0.74 -2.18
C GLN A 22 13.92 -0.42 -3.04
N ASP A 23 15.06 -0.98 -2.62
CA ASP A 23 15.70 -2.15 -3.21
C ASP A 23 14.90 -3.44 -2.90
N PHE A 24 13.87 -3.70 -3.71
CA PHE A 24 13.32 -5.04 -3.90
C PHE A 24 12.62 -5.14 -5.25
N LEU A 25 12.48 -6.36 -5.76
CA LEU A 25 11.74 -6.58 -7.00
C LEU A 25 10.24 -6.38 -6.78
N ASP A 26 9.67 -5.35 -7.39
CA ASP A 26 8.23 -5.06 -7.30
C ASP A 26 7.43 -6.11 -8.08
N THR A 27 6.82 -7.05 -7.35
CA THR A 27 5.99 -8.12 -7.89
C THR A 27 4.81 -8.38 -6.97
N TYR A 28 3.76 -9.03 -7.49
CA TYR A 28 2.59 -9.43 -6.69
C TYR A 28 2.96 -10.22 -5.43
N ASN A 29 3.97 -11.09 -5.50
CA ASN A 29 4.41 -11.89 -4.35
C ASN A 29 5.15 -11.05 -3.30
N ASN A 30 5.73 -9.92 -3.71
CA ASN A 30 6.50 -9.03 -2.84
C ASN A 30 5.68 -7.83 -2.33
N LEU A 31 4.36 -7.78 -2.56
CA LEU A 31 3.50 -6.70 -2.04
C LEU A 31 3.52 -6.59 -0.51
N THR A 32 3.83 -7.68 0.20
CA THR A 32 4.07 -7.65 1.65
C THR A 32 5.30 -6.78 1.99
N LEU A 33 6.39 -6.91 1.24
CA LEU A 33 7.59 -6.06 1.41
C LEU A 33 7.26 -4.60 1.12
N LYS A 34 6.51 -4.32 0.05
CA LYS A 34 6.06 -2.97 -0.29
C LYS A 34 5.19 -2.34 0.81
N THR A 35 4.34 -3.15 1.46
CA THR A 35 3.51 -2.71 2.59
C THR A 35 4.36 -2.40 3.82
N LEU A 36 5.33 -3.27 4.15
CA LEU A 36 6.24 -3.05 5.27
C LEU A 36 7.11 -1.80 5.06
N MET A 37 7.62 -1.58 3.84
CA MET A 37 8.32 -0.35 3.45
C MET A 37 7.49 0.89 3.75
N GLY A 38 6.22 0.92 3.32
CA GLY A 38 5.35 2.07 3.55
C GLY A 38 5.09 2.34 5.04
N LEU A 39 4.88 1.29 5.83
CA LEU A 39 4.69 1.41 7.28
C LEU A 39 5.95 1.89 7.99
N GLU A 40 7.12 1.38 7.61
CA GLU A 40 8.42 1.82 8.14
C GLU A 40 8.65 3.29 7.82
N TRP A 41 8.43 3.70 6.57
CA TRP A 41 8.61 5.09 6.14
C TRP A 41 7.71 6.02 6.94
N VAL A 42 6.42 5.70 7.06
CA VAL A 42 5.47 6.51 7.87
C VAL A 42 5.94 6.60 9.33
N SER A 43 6.38 5.49 9.91
CA SER A 43 6.86 5.47 11.31
C SER A 43 8.08 6.37 11.52
N ARG A 44 8.95 6.52 10.52
CA ARG A 44 10.18 7.32 10.61
C ARG A 44 9.97 8.79 10.27
N PHE A 45 9.20 9.06 9.22
CA PHE A 45 9.11 10.40 8.62
C PHE A 45 7.79 11.12 8.89
N CYS A 46 6.77 10.41 9.40
CA CYS A 46 5.46 10.97 9.72
C CYS A 46 4.98 10.62 11.14
N PRO A 47 5.77 10.90 12.20
CA PRO A 47 5.44 10.51 13.57
C PRO A 47 4.13 11.13 14.11
N ASN A 48 3.67 12.22 13.49
CA ASN A 48 2.45 12.94 13.89
C ASN A 48 1.23 12.60 13.03
N ALA A 49 1.35 11.69 12.05
CA ALA A 49 0.21 11.29 11.23
C ALA A 49 -0.86 10.61 12.11
N THR A 50 -2.08 11.16 12.11
CA THR A 50 -3.20 10.58 12.89
C THR A 50 -3.81 9.37 12.17
N TYR A 51 -3.75 9.36 10.85
CA TYR A 51 -4.27 8.30 9.99
C TYR A 51 -3.33 8.03 8.84
N VAL A 52 -3.32 6.77 8.40
CA VAL A 52 -2.60 6.31 7.22
C VAL A 52 -3.59 5.55 6.35
N MET A 53 -3.59 5.83 5.05
CA MET A 53 -4.38 5.12 4.07
C MET A 53 -3.46 4.44 3.08
N LYS A 54 -3.67 3.14 2.88
CA LYS A 54 -3.04 2.37 1.81
C LYS A 54 -4.10 2.11 0.74
N ALA A 55 -3.81 2.53 -0.47
CA ALA A 55 -4.67 2.38 -1.63
C ALA A 55 -3.81 1.95 -2.83
N ASP A 56 -4.40 1.20 -3.75
CA ASP A 56 -3.73 0.82 -5.00
C ASP A 56 -3.96 1.92 -6.05
N HIS A 57 -3.13 1.96 -7.10
CA HIS A 57 -3.20 3.03 -8.12
C HIS A 57 -4.46 2.97 -9.00
N ASP A 58 -5.19 1.86 -8.95
CA ASP A 58 -6.40 1.58 -9.73
C ASP A 58 -7.69 1.75 -8.91
N VAL A 59 -7.63 2.45 -7.77
CA VAL A 59 -8.81 2.74 -6.93
C VAL A 59 -9.17 4.23 -6.95
N PHE A 60 -10.47 4.51 -6.87
CA PHE A 60 -10.97 5.85 -6.64
C PHE A 60 -11.21 6.08 -5.14
N LEU A 61 -10.78 7.23 -4.62
CA LEU A 61 -10.97 7.63 -3.22
C LEU A 61 -11.94 8.81 -3.10
N ASN A 62 -13.08 8.59 -2.45
CA ASN A 62 -13.96 9.69 -2.03
C ASN A 62 -13.43 10.30 -0.71
N LEU A 63 -12.50 11.25 -0.83
CA LEU A 63 -11.84 11.88 0.31
C LEU A 63 -12.80 12.65 1.22
N GLU A 64 -13.81 13.32 0.67
CA GLU A 64 -14.81 14.04 1.47
C GLU A 64 -15.59 13.10 2.38
N PHE A 65 -16.04 11.97 1.84
CA PHE A 65 -16.72 10.94 2.62
C PHE A 65 -15.79 10.34 3.67
N LEU A 66 -14.56 9.99 3.30
CA LEU A 66 -13.57 9.42 4.23
C LEU A 66 -13.34 10.35 5.43
N VAL A 67 -13.02 11.62 5.19
CA VAL A 67 -12.72 12.59 6.24
C VAL A 67 -13.94 12.84 7.12
N ARG A 68 -15.09 13.17 6.53
CA ARG A 68 -16.29 13.54 7.30
C ARG A 68 -16.90 12.37 8.05
N ARG A 69 -16.84 11.16 7.49
CA ARG A 69 -17.58 10.01 8.03
C ARG A 69 -16.73 9.11 8.92
N LEU A 70 -15.44 8.99 8.65
CA LEU A 70 -14.57 8.03 9.34
C LEU A 70 -13.56 8.72 10.26
N LEU A 71 -13.10 9.92 9.92
CA LEU A 71 -11.98 10.58 10.63
C LEU A 71 -12.43 11.71 11.58
N LEU A 72 -13.71 12.10 11.53
CA LEU A 72 -14.26 13.14 12.40
C LEU A 72 -15.48 12.61 13.19
N PRO A 73 -15.42 12.55 14.55
CA PRO A 73 -14.27 12.88 15.38
C PRO A 73 -13.14 11.84 15.26
N PRO A 74 -11.88 12.20 15.59
CA PRO A 74 -10.77 11.26 15.54
C PRO A 74 -10.99 10.05 16.44
N ARG A 75 -10.89 8.86 15.86
CA ARG A 75 -10.87 7.57 16.55
C ARG A 75 -9.43 7.05 16.68
N ARG A 76 -9.12 6.52 17.86
CA ARG A 76 -7.90 5.72 18.10
C ARG A 76 -8.19 4.25 17.82
N ASP A 77 -7.15 3.46 17.59
CA ASP A 77 -7.21 2.01 17.39
C ASP A 77 -8.18 1.58 16.27
N LEU A 78 -8.22 2.38 15.20
CA LEU A 78 -9.08 2.15 14.03
C LEU A 78 -8.30 1.53 12.88
N VAL A 79 -8.71 0.33 12.47
CA VAL A 79 -8.41 -0.24 11.16
C VAL A 79 -9.75 -0.55 10.49
N THR A 80 -9.97 -0.01 9.30
CA THR A 80 -11.25 -0.13 8.58
C THR A 80 -11.04 -0.45 7.11
N GLY A 81 -12.06 -1.02 6.48
CA GLY A 81 -12.05 -1.47 5.09
C GLY A 81 -12.91 -2.72 4.91
N TYR A 82 -12.78 -3.34 3.74
CA TYR A 82 -13.41 -4.64 3.48
C TYR A 82 -12.58 -5.76 4.10
N VAL A 83 -13.11 -6.39 5.15
CA VAL A 83 -12.41 -7.46 5.89
C VAL A 83 -12.83 -8.83 5.37
N TYR A 84 -11.89 -9.56 4.79
CA TYR A 84 -12.06 -10.97 4.47
C TYR A 84 -12.10 -11.80 5.74
N ARG A 85 -13.27 -12.34 6.09
CA ARG A 85 -13.48 -13.20 7.26
C ARG A 85 -13.61 -14.66 6.83
N ASN A 86 -13.16 -15.57 7.68
CA ASN A 86 -13.27 -17.02 7.47
C ASN A 86 -12.62 -17.51 6.16
N THR A 87 -11.54 -16.87 5.73
CA THR A 87 -10.78 -17.26 4.53
C THR A 87 -9.51 -18.02 4.90
N GLY A 88 -9.05 -18.89 4.01
CA GLY A 88 -7.77 -19.59 4.11
C GLY A 88 -6.99 -19.53 2.80
N PRO A 89 -5.78 -20.13 2.75
CA PRO A 89 -4.96 -20.09 1.54
C PRO A 89 -5.66 -20.78 0.37
N VAL A 90 -5.74 -20.11 -0.79
CA VAL A 90 -6.40 -20.67 -1.98
C VAL A 90 -5.52 -21.77 -2.58
N ARG A 91 -6.05 -22.99 -2.70
CA ARG A 91 -5.29 -24.17 -3.15
C ARG A 91 -5.49 -24.52 -4.63
N SER A 92 -6.35 -23.82 -5.34
CA SER A 92 -6.55 -24.03 -6.78
C SER A 92 -5.41 -23.40 -7.58
N ARG A 93 -4.68 -24.20 -8.37
CA ARG A 93 -3.57 -23.75 -9.23
C ARG A 93 -3.99 -22.77 -10.33
N SER A 94 -5.26 -22.76 -10.72
CA SER A 94 -5.79 -21.81 -11.71
C SER A 94 -6.09 -20.42 -11.12
N SER A 95 -6.05 -20.28 -9.78
CA SER A 95 -6.30 -19.01 -9.12
C SER A 95 -5.07 -18.13 -9.15
N LYS A 96 -5.25 -16.83 -9.42
CA LYS A 96 -4.23 -15.79 -9.21
C LYS A 96 -3.64 -15.82 -7.79
N TRP A 97 -4.43 -16.25 -6.81
CA TRP A 97 -4.09 -16.24 -5.38
C TRP A 97 -3.63 -17.60 -4.85
N PHE A 98 -3.19 -18.51 -5.75
CA PHE A 98 -2.74 -19.84 -5.37
C PHE A 98 -1.57 -19.81 -4.38
N VAL A 99 -1.69 -20.61 -3.31
CA VAL A 99 -0.63 -20.84 -2.34
C VAL A 99 -0.41 -22.36 -2.22
N PRO A 100 0.80 -22.89 -2.47
CA PRO A 100 1.10 -24.32 -2.34
C PRO A 100 1.09 -24.76 -0.87
N ARG A 101 0.93 -26.07 -0.64
CA ARG A 101 1.17 -26.66 0.69
C ARG A 101 2.68 -26.74 0.95
N GLU A 102 3.03 -26.75 2.23
CA GLU A 102 4.38 -26.98 2.74
C GLU A 102 4.93 -28.36 2.33
#